data_AF-A0A8I1T9S7-F1
#
_entry.id   AF-A0A8I1T9S7-F1
#
_cell.length_a   1.000
_cell.length_b   1.000
_cell.length_c   1.000
_cell.angle_alpha   90.00
_cell.angle_beta   90.00
_cell.angle_gamma   90.00
#
_symmetry.space_group_name_H-M   'P 1'
#
loop_
_entity.id
_entity.type
_entity.pdbx_description
1 polymer ?
#
loop_
_entity_poly.entity_id
_entity_poly.type
_entity_poly.pdbx_seq_one_letter_code
_entity_poly.pdbx_strand_id
1 'polypeptide(L)'
;MAQPSPDANAEELLRQAQGLETSNFAEFSVVLQKLNSDAITLSPDQQMRVRYLNAFQLAYRGDSKASVRLLNDVIEHSSDPTLRLRAISTQINVLTLSARYEEAFTRLSQLLDLLPTVTERRARQQALGVASLLYTEAGQYDLALSYAAQMRDESPSED
;
A
#
# COMPACT_ATOMS: atom_id res chain seq x y z
N MET A 1 32.91 13.89 -6.71
CA MET A 1 31.73 13.00 -6.69
C MET A 1 30.68 13.64 -7.58
N ALA A 2 30.18 12.92 -8.60
CA ALA A 2 29.11 13.43 -9.46
C ALA A 2 27.80 13.46 -8.66
N GLN A 3 26.99 14.52 -8.83
CA GLN A 3 25.63 14.54 -8.26
C GLN A 3 24.79 13.43 -8.90
N PRO A 4 23.94 12.74 -8.13
CA PRO A 4 23.02 11.75 -8.68
C PRO A 4 22.07 12.39 -9.69
N SER A 5 21.65 11.61 -10.70
CA SER A 5 20.63 12.07 -11.66
C SER A 5 19.30 12.35 -10.94
N PRO A 6 18.44 13.21 -11.51
CA PRO A 6 17.11 13.49 -10.95
C PRO A 6 16.31 12.21 -10.65
N ASP A 7 16.36 11.23 -11.55
CA ASP A 7 15.69 9.93 -11.39
C ASP A 7 16.22 9.13 -10.19
N ALA A 8 17.54 9.10 -10.00
CA ALA A 8 18.16 8.39 -8.88
C ALA A 8 17.83 9.06 -7.53
N ASN A 9 17.74 10.39 -7.52
CA ASN A 9 17.31 11.14 -6.34
C ASN A 9 15.83 10.90 -6.02
N ALA A 10 14.96 10.89 -7.04
CA ALA A 10 13.54 10.59 -6.85
C ALA A 10 13.32 9.16 -6.34
N GLU A 11 14.07 8.18 -6.85
CA GLU A 11 13.99 6.79 -6.39
C GLU A 11 14.40 6.67 -4.92
N GLU A 12 15.44 7.38 -4.48
CA GLU A 12 15.86 7.40 -3.09
C GLU A 12 14.76 7.96 -2.17
N LEU A 13 14.19 9.11 -2.55
CA LEU A 13 13.11 9.74 -1.79
C LEU A 13 11.87 8.85 -1.73
N LEU A 14 11.54 8.14 -2.81
CA LEU A 14 10.42 7.19 -2.85
C LEU A 14 10.66 6.02 -1.88
N ARG A 15 11.85 5.42 -1.90
CA ARG A 15 12.20 4.34 -0.95
C ARG A 15 12.18 4.83 0.48
N GLN A 16 12.70 6.03 0.74
CA GLN A 16 12.68 6.65 2.06
C GLN A 16 11.23 6.85 2.54
N ALA A 17 10.37 7.47 1.73
CA ALA A 17 8.97 7.68 2.10
C ALA A 17 8.24 6.36 2.40
N GLN A 18 8.43 5.34 1.57
CA GLN A 18 7.84 4.01 1.80
C GLN A 18 8.33 3.36 3.10
N GLY A 19 9.58 3.58 3.51
CA GLY A 19 10.11 3.07 4.79
C GLY A 19 9.59 3.81 6.02
N LEU A 20 9.17 5.07 5.85
CA LEU A 20 8.73 5.95 6.93
C LEU A 20 7.21 5.94 7.14
N GLU A 21 6.43 5.47 6.17
CA GLU A 21 4.97 5.65 6.12
C GLU A 21 4.25 5.17 7.39
N THR A 22 4.72 4.09 8.02
CA THR A 22 4.20 3.55 9.29
C THR A 22 5.07 3.81 10.52
N SER A 23 6.32 4.25 10.34
CA SER A 23 7.31 4.34 11.44
C SER A 23 7.58 5.79 11.91
N ASN A 24 7.56 6.76 11.00
CA ASN A 24 7.74 8.18 11.30
C ASN A 24 6.92 9.04 10.33
N PHE A 25 5.64 9.25 10.68
CA PHE A 25 4.70 9.95 9.81
C PHE A 25 5.06 11.43 9.56
N ALA A 26 5.75 12.07 10.51
CA ALA A 26 6.19 13.45 10.37
C ALA A 26 7.27 13.58 9.27
N GLU A 27 8.29 12.73 9.32
CA GLU A 27 9.34 12.71 8.30
C GLU A 27 8.81 12.21 6.95
N PHE A 28 7.96 11.18 6.95
CA PHE A 28 7.23 10.73 5.76
C PHE A 28 6.53 11.91 5.06
N SER A 29 5.81 12.74 5.82
CA SER A 29 5.07 13.88 5.25
C SER A 29 6.01 14.92 4.63
N VAL A 30 7.18 15.15 5.21
CA VAL A 30 8.20 16.05 4.65
C VAL A 30 8.78 15.50 3.35
N VAL A 31 9.13 14.22 3.32
CA VAL A 31 9.68 13.56 2.12
C VAL A 31 8.64 13.54 1.00
N LEU A 32 7.39 13.19 1.31
CA LEU A 32 6.29 13.18 0.34
C LEU A 32 6.00 14.57 -0.22
N GLN A 33 6.12 15.62 0.59
CA GLN A 33 5.97 16.99 0.10
C GLN A 33 7.03 17.33 -0.95
N LYS A 34 8.30 16.93 -0.74
CA LYS A 34 9.38 17.13 -1.73
C LYS A 34 9.07 16.41 -3.04
N LEU A 35 8.67 15.14 -2.96
CA LEU A 35 8.26 14.35 -4.12
C LEU A 35 7.10 14.99 -4.91
N ASN A 36 6.14 15.59 -4.22
CA ASN A 36 5.03 16.30 -4.85
C ASN A 36 5.45 17.61 -5.52
N SER A 37 6.40 18.34 -4.95
CA SER A 37 6.93 19.57 -5.56
C SER A 37 7.65 19.31 -6.88
N ASP A 38 8.28 18.13 -7.01
CA ASP A 38 9.01 17.72 -8.20
C ASP A 38 8.19 16.78 -9.11
N ALA A 39 6.88 16.63 -8.89
CA ALA A 39 6.07 15.59 -9.52
C ALA A 39 6.09 15.59 -11.06
N ILE A 40 6.31 16.76 -11.69
CA ILE A 40 6.34 16.93 -13.15
C ILE A 40 7.59 16.26 -13.76
N THR A 41 8.67 16.10 -12.99
CA THR A 41 9.92 15.49 -13.48
C THR A 41 9.95 13.97 -13.30
N LEU A 42 8.97 13.41 -12.58
CA LEU A 42 8.90 11.99 -12.28
C LEU A 42 8.45 11.16 -13.49
N SER A 43 9.02 9.96 -13.62
CA SER A 43 8.55 8.97 -14.60
C SER A 43 7.10 8.51 -14.28
N PRO A 44 6.36 7.94 -15.26
CA PRO A 44 5.01 7.45 -15.02
C PRO A 44 4.91 6.47 -13.82
N ASP A 45 5.87 5.56 -13.68
CA ASP A 45 5.89 4.59 -12.58
C ASP A 45 6.16 5.28 -11.22
N GLN A 46 7.06 6.27 -11.21
CA GLN A 46 7.32 7.09 -10.01
C GLN A 46 6.10 7.91 -9.61
N GLN A 47 5.37 8.47 -10.57
CA GLN A 47 4.12 9.20 -10.31
C GLN A 47 3.05 8.28 -9.69
N MET A 48 2.95 7.02 -10.10
CA MET A 48 2.04 6.06 -9.47
C MET A 48 2.44 5.77 -8.01
N ARG A 49 3.73 5.65 -7.72
CA ARG A 49 4.21 5.48 -6.33
C ARG A 49 3.93 6.71 -5.47
N VAL A 50 4.17 7.92 -5.99
CA VAL A 50 3.79 9.16 -5.30
C VAL A 50 2.27 9.22 -5.07
N ARG A 51 1.46 8.81 -6.04
CA ARG A 51 -0.01 8.76 -5.89
C ARG A 51 -0.43 7.80 -4.78
N TYR A 52 0.17 6.61 -4.70
CA TYR A 52 -0.05 5.68 -3.59
C TYR A 52 0.32 6.30 -2.23
N LEU A 53 1.48 6.96 -2.12
CA LEU A 53 1.92 7.59 -0.87
C LEU A 53 1.00 8.74 -0.45
N ASN A 54 0.53 9.54 -1.40
CA ASN A 54 -0.51 10.55 -1.13
C ASN A 54 -1.81 9.91 -0.64
N ALA A 55 -2.23 8.80 -1.24
CA ALA A 55 -3.41 8.07 -0.80
C ALA A 55 -3.25 7.53 0.63
N PHE A 56 -2.07 7.02 0.97
CA PHE A 56 -1.73 6.57 2.32
C PHE A 56 -1.77 7.74 3.32
N GLN A 57 -1.22 8.91 2.97
CA GLN A 57 -1.27 10.11 3.82
C GLN A 57 -2.72 10.55 4.09
N LEU A 58 -3.58 10.51 3.07
CA LEU A 58 -5.01 10.84 3.20
C LEU A 58 -5.72 9.83 4.12
N ALA A 59 -5.45 8.53 3.95
CA ALA A 59 -5.97 7.48 4.82
C ALA A 59 -5.58 7.71 6.28
N TYR A 60 -4.30 7.99 6.53
CA TYR A 60 -3.79 8.27 7.89
C TYR A 60 -4.47 9.49 8.52
N ARG A 61 -4.79 10.52 7.72
CA ARG A 61 -5.50 11.73 8.18
C ARG A 61 -7.03 11.54 8.30
N GLY A 62 -7.55 10.37 7.96
CA GLY A 62 -8.98 10.05 8.01
C GLY A 62 -9.78 10.50 6.79
N ASP A 63 -9.15 11.03 5.74
CA ASP A 63 -9.83 11.36 4.48
C ASP A 63 -10.00 10.10 3.60
N SER A 64 -10.90 9.23 4.06
CA SER A 64 -11.23 7.95 3.42
C SER A 64 -11.66 8.14 1.96
N LYS A 65 -12.49 9.15 1.67
CA LYS A 65 -13.03 9.38 0.32
C LYS A 65 -11.93 9.79 -0.67
N ALA A 66 -11.05 10.72 -0.31
CA ALA A 66 -9.97 11.14 -1.19
C ALA A 66 -8.91 10.03 -1.32
N SER A 67 -8.61 9.31 -0.23
CA SER A 67 -7.71 8.16 -0.25
C SER A 67 -8.20 7.08 -1.22
N VAL A 68 -9.46 6.63 -1.09
CA VAL A 68 -10.06 5.61 -1.95
C VAL A 68 -10.00 5.98 -3.43
N ARG A 69 -10.19 7.27 -3.77
CA ARG A 69 -10.05 7.75 -5.15
C ARG A 69 -8.63 7.55 -5.68
N LEU A 70 -7.62 8.01 -4.95
CA LEU A 70 -6.23 7.86 -5.38
C LEU A 70 -5.79 6.39 -5.42
N LEU A 71 -6.30 5.54 -4.53
CA LEU A 71 -6.04 4.11 -4.55
C LEU A 71 -6.63 3.45 -5.80
N ASN A 72 -7.84 3.82 -6.22
CA ASN A 72 -8.42 3.31 -7.48
C ASN A 72 -7.53 3.64 -8.68
N ASP A 73 -7.08 4.89 -8.79
CA ASP A 73 -6.19 5.30 -9.89
C ASP A 73 -4.92 4.43 -9.94
N VAL A 74 -4.31 4.14 -8.77
CA VAL A 74 -3.11 3.29 -8.70
C VAL A 74 -3.44 1.85 -9.10
N ILE A 75 -4.57 1.31 -8.64
CA ILE A 75 -5.00 -0.06 -8.94
C ILE A 75 -5.26 -0.25 -10.44
N GLU A 76 -5.82 0.78 -11.10
CA GLU A 76 -6.21 0.77 -12.51
C GLU A 76 -5.04 1.05 -13.47
N HIS A 77 -4.08 1.89 -13.08
CA HIS A 77 -3.09 2.42 -14.01
C HIS A 77 -1.64 2.02 -13.72
N SER A 78 -1.33 1.46 -12.54
CA SER A 78 0.04 1.02 -12.27
C SER A 78 0.40 -0.23 -13.10
N SER A 79 1.59 -0.22 -13.68
CA SER A 79 2.22 -1.37 -14.33
C SER A 79 2.82 -2.36 -13.33
N ASP A 80 3.07 -1.93 -12.09
CA ASP A 80 3.72 -2.72 -11.04
C ASP A 80 2.68 -3.51 -10.22
N PRO A 81 2.66 -4.85 -10.32
CA PRO A 81 1.73 -5.67 -9.55
C PRO A 81 1.93 -5.53 -8.04
N THR A 82 3.15 -5.22 -7.58
CA THR A 82 3.44 -4.99 -6.16
C THR A 82 2.75 -3.73 -5.67
N LEU A 83 2.85 -2.63 -6.44
CA LEU A 83 2.18 -1.38 -6.10
C LEU A 83 0.66 -1.51 -6.12
N ARG A 84 0.11 -2.25 -7.10
CA ARG A 84 -1.33 -2.58 -7.15
C ARG A 84 -1.76 -3.36 -5.92
N LEU A 85 -1.01 -4.39 -5.51
CA LEU A 85 -1.33 -5.19 -4.33
C LEU A 85 -1.34 -4.33 -3.05
N ARG A 86 -0.33 -3.46 -2.88
CA ARG A 86 -0.28 -2.50 -1.78
C ARG A 86 -1.46 -1.54 -1.78
N ALA A 87 -1.83 -1.02 -2.96
CA ALA A 87 -2.97 -0.12 -3.09
C ALA A 87 -4.31 -0.80 -2.74
N ILE A 88 -4.55 -2.02 -3.23
CA ILE A 88 -5.74 -2.81 -2.87
C ILE A 88 -5.74 -3.07 -1.37
N SER A 89 -4.60 -3.43 -0.78
CA SER A 89 -4.50 -3.73 0.65
C SER A 89 -4.84 -2.51 1.51
N THR A 90 -4.25 -1.36 1.21
CA THR A 90 -4.56 -0.09 1.87
C THR A 90 -6.04 0.29 1.68
N GLN A 91 -6.60 0.04 0.50
CA GLN A 91 -8.00 0.36 0.22
C GLN A 91 -8.96 -0.50 1.04
N ILE A 92 -8.69 -1.80 1.17
CA ILE A 92 -9.46 -2.69 2.04
C ILE A 92 -9.44 -2.15 3.48
N ASN A 93 -8.26 -1.81 3.99
CA ASN A 93 -8.15 -1.27 5.36
C ASN A 93 -8.98 0.02 5.53
N VAL A 94 -8.89 0.95 4.59
CA VAL A 94 -9.67 2.20 4.61
C VAL A 94 -11.18 1.94 4.55
N LEU A 95 -11.62 1.02 3.69
CA LEU A 95 -13.02 0.64 3.54
C LEU A 95 -13.55 -0.05 4.81
N THR A 96 -12.78 -0.97 5.39
CA THR A 96 -13.10 -1.66 6.66
C THR A 96 -13.27 -0.65 7.79
N LEU A 97 -12.31 0.27 7.98
CA LEU A 97 -12.41 1.33 8.99
C LEU A 97 -13.59 2.29 8.76
N SER A 98 -14.07 2.38 7.52
CA SER A 98 -15.25 3.17 7.13
C SER A 98 -16.56 2.35 7.15
N ALA A 99 -16.54 1.10 7.66
CA ALA A 99 -17.65 0.16 7.66
C ALA A 99 -18.26 -0.15 6.26
N ARG A 100 -17.46 0.00 5.19
CA ARG A 100 -17.86 -0.26 3.79
C ARG A 100 -17.48 -1.69 3.39
N TYR A 101 -18.04 -2.68 4.09
CA TYR A 101 -17.62 -4.07 4.00
C TYR A 101 -17.85 -4.71 2.63
N GLU A 102 -18.95 -4.41 1.94
CA GLU A 102 -19.23 -4.96 0.60
C GLU A 102 -18.14 -4.59 -0.42
N GLU A 103 -17.73 -3.33 -0.41
CA GLU A 103 -16.63 -2.85 -1.26
C GLU A 103 -15.30 -3.44 -0.83
N ALA A 104 -15.07 -3.58 0.48
CA ALA A 104 -13.86 -4.22 1.01
C ALA A 104 -13.75 -5.69 0.55
N PHE A 105 -14.85 -6.45 0.57
CA PHE A 105 -14.89 -7.83 0.07
C PHE A 105 -14.71 -7.92 -1.44
N THR A 106 -15.26 -6.96 -2.20
CA THR A 106 -15.01 -6.88 -3.65
C THR A 106 -13.52 -6.70 -3.94
N ARG A 107 -12.85 -5.84 -3.18
CA ARG A 107 -11.40 -5.63 -3.28
C ARG A 107 -10.59 -6.81 -2.77
N LEU A 108 -11.08 -7.52 -1.74
CA LEU A 108 -10.43 -8.72 -1.23
C LEU A 108 -10.31 -9.80 -2.32
N SER A 109 -11.34 -10.03 -3.13
CA SER A 109 -11.25 -10.99 -4.24
C SER A 109 -10.12 -10.62 -5.21
N GLN A 110 -10.02 -9.33 -5.58
CA GLN A 110 -8.95 -8.83 -6.46
C GLN A 110 -7.56 -8.96 -5.82
N LEU A 111 -7.46 -8.73 -4.51
CA LEU A 111 -6.24 -8.91 -3.73
C LEU A 111 -5.77 -10.36 -3.78
N LEU A 112 -6.68 -11.32 -3.56
CA LEU A 112 -6.36 -12.74 -3.53
C LEU A 112 -5.96 -13.28 -4.90
N ASP A 113 -6.56 -12.78 -5.99
CA ASP A 113 -6.16 -13.12 -7.36
C ASP A 113 -4.76 -12.59 -7.71
N LEU A 114 -4.42 -11.39 -7.21
CA LEU A 114 -3.13 -10.75 -7.50
C LEU A 114 -1.98 -11.30 -6.63
N LEU A 115 -2.29 -11.70 -5.39
CA LEU A 115 -1.31 -12.13 -4.39
C LEU A 115 -0.28 -13.16 -4.90
N PRO A 116 -0.64 -14.23 -5.65
CA PRO A 116 0.33 -15.22 -6.14
C PRO A 116 1.35 -14.66 -7.14
N THR A 117 1.07 -13.52 -7.77
CA THR A 117 1.95 -12.90 -8.78
C THR A 117 3.02 -11.99 -8.18
N VAL A 118 2.87 -11.60 -6.91
CA VAL A 118 3.77 -10.67 -6.22
C VAL A 118 4.73 -11.46 -5.33
N THR A 119 6.03 -11.19 -5.48
CA THR A 119 7.10 -11.82 -4.69
C THR A 119 7.61 -10.96 -3.55
N GLU A 120 7.28 -9.66 -3.53
CA GLU A 120 7.72 -8.74 -2.49
C GLU A 120 7.04 -9.07 -1.16
N ARG A 121 7.83 -9.64 -0.24
CA ARG A 121 7.35 -10.21 1.02
C ARG A 121 6.54 -9.23 1.87
N ARG A 122 6.96 -7.97 2.00
CA ARG A 122 6.23 -7.00 2.84
C ARG A 122 4.86 -6.68 2.25
N ALA A 123 4.74 -6.56 0.93
CA ALA A 123 3.46 -6.39 0.26
C ALA A 123 2.54 -7.61 0.45
N ARG A 124 3.09 -8.82 0.34
CA ARG A 124 2.34 -10.06 0.61
C ARG A 124 1.86 -10.14 2.06
N GLN A 125 2.73 -9.82 3.02
CA GLN A 125 2.38 -9.77 4.45
C GLN A 125 1.27 -8.75 4.71
N GLN A 126 1.38 -7.55 4.15
CA GLN A 126 0.34 -6.53 4.26
C GLN A 126 -0.99 -7.05 3.71
N ALA A 127 -0.98 -7.69 2.54
CA ALA A 127 -2.16 -8.22 1.88
C ALA A 127 -2.85 -9.32 2.71
N LEU A 128 -2.07 -10.26 3.26
CA LEU A 128 -2.57 -11.32 4.14
C LEU A 128 -3.11 -10.75 5.46
N GLY A 129 -2.43 -9.73 6.02
CA GLY A 129 -2.85 -9.06 7.23
C GLY A 129 -4.21 -8.36 7.08
N VAL A 130 -4.43 -7.63 5.99
CA VAL A 130 -5.72 -6.97 5.76
C VAL A 130 -6.84 -7.96 5.43
N ALA A 131 -6.52 -9.10 4.79
CA ALA A 131 -7.47 -10.19 4.60
C ALA A 131 -7.92 -10.77 5.96
N SER A 132 -6.95 -11.05 6.84
CA SER A 132 -7.21 -11.53 8.20
C SER A 132 -8.07 -10.55 9.02
N LEU A 133 -7.75 -9.26 8.95
CA LEU A 133 -8.52 -8.21 9.59
C LEU A 133 -9.97 -8.18 9.08
N LEU A 134 -10.17 -8.12 7.76
CA LEU A 134 -11.51 -8.04 7.18
C LEU A 134 -12.37 -9.26 7.55
N TYR A 135 -11.79 -10.47 7.55
CA TYR A 135 -12.52 -11.66 7.99
C TYR A 135 -12.83 -11.65 9.50
N THR A 136 -11.95 -11.08 10.34
CA THR A 136 -12.22 -10.86 11.76
C THR A 136 -13.44 -9.96 11.96
N GLU A 137 -13.48 -8.82 11.27
CA GLU A 137 -14.59 -7.87 11.36
C GLU A 137 -15.92 -8.44 10.84
N ALA A 138 -15.86 -9.41 9.93
CA ALA A 138 -17.02 -10.13 9.43
C ALA A 138 -17.43 -11.36 10.28
N GLY A 139 -16.74 -11.62 11.40
CA GLY A 139 -17.00 -12.77 12.27
C GLY A 139 -16.55 -14.13 11.70
N GLN A 140 -15.76 -14.13 10.62
CA GLN A 140 -15.25 -15.33 9.95
C GLN A 140 -13.87 -15.71 10.53
N TYR A 141 -13.85 -16.10 11.81
CA TYR A 141 -12.61 -16.26 12.57
C TYR A 141 -11.68 -17.35 12.03
N ASP A 142 -12.22 -18.45 11.49
CA ASP A 142 -11.39 -19.52 10.91
C ASP A 142 -10.58 -19.02 9.70
N LEU A 143 -11.22 -18.24 8.83
CA LEU A 143 -10.54 -17.59 7.70
C LEU A 143 -9.54 -16.55 8.19
N ALA A 144 -9.92 -15.75 9.19
CA ALA A 144 -9.02 -14.76 9.76
C ALA A 144 -7.72 -15.40 10.31
N LEU A 145 -7.85 -16.50 11.06
CA LEU A 145 -6.72 -17.26 11.59
C LEU A 145 -5.87 -17.88 10.49
N SER A 146 -6.49 -18.42 9.43
CA SER A 146 -5.78 -18.97 8.28
C SER A 146 -4.89 -17.93 7.59
N TYR A 147 -5.43 -16.73 7.31
CA TYR A 147 -4.64 -15.66 6.69
C TYR A 147 -3.58 -15.08 7.63
N ALA A 148 -3.85 -15.00 8.94
CA ALA A 148 -2.86 -14.60 9.92
C ALA A 148 -1.68 -15.59 10.00
N ALA A 149 -1.96 -16.90 9.93
CA ALA A 149 -0.93 -17.93 9.89
C ALA A 149 -0.06 -17.80 8.63
N GLN A 150 -0.68 -17.66 7.46
CA GLN A 150 0.06 -17.41 6.21
C GLN A 150 0.92 -16.14 6.29
N MET A 151 0.40 -15.04 6.85
CA MET A 151 1.16 -13.81 7.06
C MET A 151 2.40 -14.04 7.94
N ARG A 152 2.25 -14.82 9.01
CA ARG A 152 3.37 -15.18 9.89
C ARG A 152 4.41 -15.99 9.13
N ASP A 153 3.97 -16.96 8.35
CA ASP A 153 4.84 -17.89 7.61
C ASP A 153 5.56 -17.21 6.42
N GLU A 154 5.14 -16.00 6.02
CA GLU A 154 5.91 -15.12 5.13
C GLU A 154 7.15 -14.53 5.81
N SER A 155 7.20 -14.48 7.15
CA SER A 155 8.39 -14.03 7.90
C SER A 155 9.51 -15.07 7.77
N PRO A 156 10.79 -14.67 7.68
CA PRO A 156 11.86 -15.66 7.76
C PRO A 156 11.70 -16.46 9.06
N SER A 157 11.91 -17.77 9.00
CA SER A 157 12.22 -18.53 10.20
C SER A 157 13.33 -17.79 10.93
N GLU A 158 13.13 -17.49 12.22
CA GLU A 158 14.23 -17.06 13.07
C GLU A 158 15.23 -18.23 13.10
N ASP A 159 16.32 -18.11 12.34
CA ASP A 159 17.53 -18.92 12.53
C ASP A 159 18.43 -18.25 13.58
#